data_AF-A0A7X0LGF8-F1
#
_entry.id   AF-A0A7X0LGF8-F1
#
_cell.length_a   1.000
_cell.length_b   1.000
_cell.length_c   1.000
_cell.angle_alpha   90.00
_cell.angle_beta   90.00
_cell.angle_gamma   90.00
#
_symmetry.space_group_name_H-M   'P 1'
#
loop_
_entity.id
_entity.type
_entity.pdbx_description
1 polymer ?
#
loop_
_entity_poly.entity_id
_entity_poly.type
_entity_poly.pdbx_seq_one_letter_code
_entity_poly.pdbx_strand_id
1 'polypeptide(L)'
;MTRTIFAAIAACALLANGQAAAFQQPTDTAVVEAAPADKKLPDGTTAEERANTARLNAAQAAQAKAETTTYEQEVSAAKQQVAHDQAVFADETAAYEAEKARVAAMSAEERLKWEADVAACKAGDATRCAQPATPPR
;
A
#
# COMPACT_ATOMS: atom_id res chain seq x y z
N MET A 1 32.23 -29.04 -1.84
CA MET A 1 31.72 -28.65 -3.17
C MET A 1 31.59 -27.13 -3.17
N THR A 2 32.52 -26.36 -3.78
CA THR A 2 32.43 -25.81 -5.16
C THR A 2 31.06 -25.21 -5.48
N ARG A 3 30.86 -24.03 -6.06
CA ARG A 3 31.64 -22.81 -6.41
C ARG A 3 30.57 -21.92 -7.10
N THR A 4 30.62 -20.59 -6.90
CA THR A 4 30.15 -19.53 -7.84
C THR A 4 28.71 -19.50 -8.39
N ILE A 5 27.94 -18.47 -8.01
CA ILE A 5 27.07 -17.66 -8.90
C ILE A 5 27.20 -16.19 -8.42
N PHE A 6 28.10 -15.38 -9.00
CA PHE A 6 27.81 -14.27 -9.95
C PHE A 6 26.56 -13.44 -9.58
N ALA A 7 26.72 -12.24 -9.00
CA ALA A 7 26.82 -10.96 -9.72
C ALA A 7 25.58 -10.61 -10.57
N ALA A 8 24.71 -9.77 -10.02
CA ALA A 8 23.82 -8.88 -10.76
C ALA A 8 23.55 -7.64 -9.88
N ILE A 9 24.20 -6.51 -10.17
CA ILE A 9 23.58 -5.31 -10.77
C ILE A 9 22.79 -4.53 -9.71
N ALA A 10 23.42 -3.61 -8.98
CA ALA A 10 23.75 -2.23 -9.38
C ALA A 10 22.61 -1.22 -9.14
N ALA A 11 23.00 -0.13 -8.46
CA ALA A 11 22.43 1.21 -8.57
C ALA A 11 21.08 1.52 -7.90
N CYS A 12 21.01 1.42 -6.57
CA CYS A 12 20.16 2.31 -5.76
C CYS A 12 20.95 3.56 -5.30
N ALA A 13 21.58 4.27 -6.24
CA ALA A 13 22.34 5.49 -5.97
C ALA A 13 22.02 6.61 -6.98
N LEU A 14 20.75 6.74 -7.36
CA LEU A 14 20.25 7.83 -8.22
C LEU A 14 19.59 8.97 -7.44
N LEU A 15 19.86 9.08 -6.14
CA LEU A 15 19.33 10.15 -5.28
C LEU A 15 20.47 10.85 -4.52
N ALA A 16 21.37 11.56 -5.21
CA ALA A 16 22.25 12.55 -4.56
C ALA A 16 23.14 13.43 -5.48
N ASN A 17 23.31 13.16 -6.78
CA ASN A 17 24.29 13.92 -7.60
C ASN A 17 23.62 14.75 -8.69
N GLY A 18 22.78 15.69 -8.28
CA GLY A 18 22.29 16.79 -9.12
C GLY A 18 23.03 18.10 -8.82
N GLN A 19 24.37 18.07 -8.69
CA GLN A 19 25.16 19.27 -8.45
C GLN A 19 26.21 19.47 -9.54
N ALA A 20 26.10 20.63 -10.20
CA ALA A 20 27.16 21.32 -10.92
C ALA A 20 27.70 20.67 -12.20
N ALA A 21 26.86 20.55 -13.23
CA ALA A 21 27.35 20.63 -14.60
C ALA A 21 27.69 22.10 -14.93
N ALA A 22 28.99 22.40 -14.80
CA ALA A 22 29.78 23.27 -15.68
C ALA A 22 29.07 24.45 -16.39
N PHE A 23 29.22 25.64 -15.81
CA PHE A 23 29.32 26.89 -16.58
C PHE A 23 30.55 27.67 -16.11
N GLN A 24 31.73 27.18 -16.48
CA GLN A 24 32.94 27.99 -16.56
C GLN A 24 33.45 27.88 -17.98
N GLN A 25 33.02 28.83 -18.80
CA GLN A 25 33.68 29.20 -20.05
C GLN A 25 34.00 30.70 -20.01
N PRO A 26 35.05 31.12 -20.75
CA PRO A 26 36.00 32.13 -20.33
C PRO A 26 35.43 33.55 -20.37
N THR A 27 35.96 34.39 -19.48
CA THR A 27 35.81 35.85 -19.52
C THR A 27 36.56 36.40 -20.72
N ASP A 28 35.96 36.30 -21.91
CA ASP A 28 36.30 37.16 -23.01
C ASP A 28 35.34 38.34 -23.01
N THR A 29 35.95 39.52 -22.95
CA THR A 29 35.34 40.84 -23.04
C THR A 29 34.48 40.95 -24.31
N ALA A 30 33.20 40.65 -24.18
CA ALA A 30 32.18 41.09 -25.11
C ALA A 30 31.41 42.23 -24.45
N VAL A 31 31.46 43.40 -25.08
CA VAL A 31 30.61 44.56 -24.80
C VAL A 31 29.19 44.05 -24.53
N VAL A 32 28.68 44.29 -23.33
CA VAL A 32 27.25 44.10 -23.05
C VAL A 32 26.54 45.21 -23.82
N GLU A 33 26.27 44.98 -25.10
CA GLU A 33 25.24 45.71 -25.80
C GLU A 33 23.96 45.50 -25.01
N ALA A 34 23.44 46.60 -24.45
CA ALA A 34 22.15 46.60 -23.80
C ALA A 34 21.13 45.99 -24.77
N ALA A 35 20.51 44.88 -24.35
CA ALA A 35 19.38 44.31 -25.06
C ALA A 35 18.39 45.44 -25.41
N PRO A 36 17.82 45.44 -26.63
CA PRO A 36 16.88 46.49 -27.01
C PRO A 36 15.79 46.57 -25.96
N ALA A 37 15.53 47.77 -25.45
CA ALA A 37 14.44 47.99 -24.52
C ALA A 37 13.13 47.66 -25.24
N ASP A 38 12.62 46.44 -25.02
CA ASP A 38 11.39 45.97 -25.61
C ASP A 38 10.28 46.98 -25.30
N LYS A 39 9.55 47.35 -26.36
CA LYS A 39 8.56 48.42 -26.29
C LYS A 39 7.46 47.98 -25.32
N LYS A 40 7.44 48.62 -24.14
CA LYS A 40 6.40 48.39 -23.14
C LYS A 40 5.04 48.75 -23.72
N LEU A 41 4.07 47.88 -23.47
CA LEU A 41 2.68 48.10 -23.81
C LEU A 41 2.04 49.06 -22.79
N PRO A 42 0.82 49.57 -23.03
CA PRO A 42 0.19 50.58 -22.17
C PRO A 42 0.03 50.17 -20.70
N ASP A 43 0.03 48.87 -20.43
CA ASP A 43 -0.02 48.26 -19.10
C ASP A 43 1.37 48.09 -18.45
N GLY A 44 2.42 48.60 -19.10
CA GLY A 44 3.79 48.60 -18.58
C GLY A 44 4.54 47.27 -18.75
N THR A 45 3.92 46.25 -19.35
CA THR A 45 4.52 44.93 -19.62
C THR A 45 5.13 44.87 -21.02
N THR A 46 6.13 44.01 -21.22
CA THR A 46 6.62 43.65 -22.56
C THR A 46 5.81 42.48 -23.14
N ALA A 47 5.91 42.28 -24.46
CA ALA A 47 5.28 41.13 -25.11
C ALA A 47 5.86 39.80 -24.59
N GLU A 48 7.17 39.77 -24.33
CA GLU A 48 7.90 38.63 -23.77
C GLU A 48 7.39 38.27 -22.36
N GLU A 49 7.22 39.28 -21.49
CA GLU A 49 6.68 39.11 -20.14
C GLU A 49 5.28 38.49 -20.18
N ARG A 50 4.39 39.00 -21.05
CA ARG A 50 3.05 38.41 -21.20
C ARG A 50 3.06 37.00 -21.75
N ALA A 51 3.91 36.69 -22.72
CA ALA A 51 4.06 35.34 -23.24
C ALA A 51 4.55 34.38 -22.14
N ASN A 52 5.50 34.83 -21.32
CA ASN A 52 6.01 34.05 -20.19
C ASN A 52 4.92 33.81 -19.13
N THR A 53 4.17 34.85 -18.74
CA THR A 53 3.04 34.72 -17.80
C THR A 53 1.96 33.78 -18.35
N ALA A 54 1.60 33.89 -19.63
CA ALA A 54 0.62 33.00 -20.25
C ALA A 54 1.09 31.54 -20.23
N ARG A 55 2.38 31.30 -20.53
CA ARG A 55 2.99 29.96 -20.46
C ARG A 55 2.99 29.40 -19.03
N LEU A 56 3.34 30.21 -18.04
CA LEU A 56 3.35 29.80 -16.62
C LEU A 56 1.93 29.49 -16.14
N ASN A 57 0.94 30.31 -16.48
CA ASN A 57 -0.46 30.07 -16.12
C ASN A 57 -0.99 28.79 -16.78
N ALA A 58 -0.63 28.54 -18.04
CA ALA A 58 -0.99 27.31 -18.72
C ALA A 58 -0.36 26.08 -18.06
N ALA A 59 0.92 26.18 -17.65
CA ALA A 59 1.61 25.10 -16.94
C ALA A 59 0.99 24.83 -15.56
N GLN A 60 0.69 25.88 -14.78
CA GLN A 60 0.02 25.74 -13.49
C GLN A 60 -1.38 25.15 -13.63
N ALA A 61 -2.15 25.57 -14.64
CA ALA A 61 -3.48 25.00 -14.89
C ALA A 61 -3.40 23.52 -15.30
N ALA A 62 -2.38 23.13 -16.08
CA ALA A 62 -2.14 21.74 -16.43
C ALA A 62 -1.74 20.90 -15.21
N GLN A 63 -0.85 21.42 -14.36
CA GLN A 63 -0.43 20.77 -13.13
C GLN A 63 -1.61 20.59 -12.16
N ALA A 64 -2.38 21.63 -11.91
CA ALA A 64 -3.55 21.57 -11.02
C ALA A 64 -4.58 20.54 -11.48
N LYS A 65 -4.81 20.43 -12.80
CA LYS A 65 -5.68 19.38 -13.37
C LYS A 65 -5.10 17.98 -13.14
N ALA A 66 -3.80 17.80 -13.34
CA ALA A 66 -3.14 16.52 -13.12
C ALA A 66 -3.23 16.11 -11.64
N GLU A 67 -2.93 17.02 -10.72
CA GLU A 67 -3.01 16.78 -9.26
C GLU A 67 -4.44 16.46 -8.81
N THR A 68 -5.43 17.20 -9.32
CA THR A 68 -6.85 16.93 -9.02
C THR A 68 -7.24 15.54 -9.52
N THR A 69 -6.84 15.17 -10.73
CA THR A 69 -7.14 13.84 -11.29
C THR A 69 -6.50 12.73 -10.46
N THR A 70 -5.22 12.88 -10.10
CA THR A 70 -4.51 11.92 -9.23
C THR A 70 -5.21 11.80 -7.88
N TYR A 71 -5.55 12.92 -7.24
CA TYR A 71 -6.25 12.91 -5.96
C TYR A 71 -7.59 12.18 -6.03
N GLU A 72 -8.40 12.45 -7.06
CA GLU A 72 -9.68 11.78 -7.25
C GLU A 72 -9.52 10.26 -7.43
N GLN A 73 -8.49 9.83 -8.15
CA GLN A 73 -8.15 8.41 -8.31
C GLN A 73 -7.75 7.77 -6.97
N GLU A 74 -6.90 8.43 -6.18
CA GLU A 74 -6.47 7.96 -4.86
C GLU A 74 -7.67 7.83 -3.90
N VAL A 75 -8.55 8.83 -3.87
CA VAL A 75 -9.77 8.79 -3.06
C VAL A 75 -10.69 7.66 -3.50
N SER A 76 -10.84 7.45 -4.79
CA SER A 76 -11.65 6.33 -5.32
C SER A 76 -11.07 4.98 -4.92
N ALA A 77 -9.75 4.79 -5.08
CA ALA A 77 -9.07 3.55 -4.71
C ALA A 77 -9.18 3.28 -3.20
N ALA A 78 -8.97 4.30 -2.36
CA ALA A 78 -9.11 4.18 -0.91
C ALA A 78 -10.53 3.79 -0.49
N LYS A 79 -11.56 4.37 -1.13
CA LYS A 79 -12.97 4.00 -0.87
C LYS A 79 -13.26 2.55 -1.23
N GLN A 80 -12.74 2.08 -2.37
CA GLN A 80 -12.91 0.69 -2.79
C GLN A 80 -12.22 -0.28 -1.83
N GLN A 81 -11.02 0.06 -1.35
CA GLN A 81 -10.30 -0.74 -0.37
C GLN A 81 -11.05 -0.83 0.95
N VAL A 82 -11.56 0.29 1.48
CA VAL A 82 -12.36 0.28 2.73
C VAL A 82 -13.62 -0.57 2.57
N ALA A 83 -14.32 -0.46 1.44
CA ALA A 83 -15.52 -1.26 1.20
C ALA A 83 -15.20 -2.76 1.10
N HIS A 84 -14.11 -3.10 0.42
CA HIS A 84 -13.61 -4.48 0.33
C HIS A 84 -13.26 -5.04 1.71
N ASP A 85 -12.48 -4.31 2.50
CA ASP A 85 -12.00 -4.78 3.81
C ASP A 85 -13.15 -4.96 4.80
N GLN A 86 -14.17 -4.09 4.73
CA GLN A 86 -15.40 -4.25 5.50
C GLN A 86 -16.17 -5.52 5.11
N ALA A 87 -16.26 -5.83 3.81
CA ALA A 87 -16.92 -7.04 3.33
C ALA A 87 -16.16 -8.30 3.79
N VAL A 88 -14.84 -8.33 3.62
CA VAL A 88 -13.99 -9.45 4.07
C VAL A 88 -14.12 -9.66 5.57
N PHE A 89 -14.05 -8.58 6.37
CA PHE A 89 -14.19 -8.68 7.82
C PHE A 89 -15.54 -9.26 8.23
N ALA A 90 -16.62 -8.84 7.57
CA ALA A 90 -17.96 -9.37 7.84
C ALA A 90 -18.06 -10.88 7.50
N ASP A 91 -17.52 -11.29 6.35
CA ASP A 91 -17.53 -12.67 5.90
C ASP A 91 -16.70 -13.57 6.83
N GLU A 92 -15.48 -13.15 7.18
CA GLU A 92 -14.61 -13.88 8.10
C GLU A 92 -15.22 -14.01 9.50
N THR A 93 -15.84 -12.95 10.00
CA THR A 93 -16.54 -12.96 11.30
C THR A 93 -17.71 -13.94 11.27
N ALA A 94 -18.50 -13.94 10.20
CA ALA A 94 -19.62 -14.86 10.05
C ALA A 94 -19.14 -16.33 9.99
N ALA A 95 -18.07 -16.60 9.24
CA ALA A 95 -17.48 -17.94 9.16
C ALA A 95 -16.93 -18.40 10.51
N TYR A 96 -16.23 -17.52 11.24
CA TYR A 96 -15.69 -17.82 12.56
C TYR A 96 -16.78 -18.15 13.58
N GLU A 97 -17.84 -17.34 13.64
CA GLU A 97 -18.94 -17.58 14.57
C GLU A 97 -19.75 -18.84 14.20
N ALA A 98 -19.89 -19.14 12.91
CA ALA A 98 -20.50 -20.39 12.46
C ALA A 98 -19.68 -21.62 12.88
N GLU A 99 -18.36 -21.58 12.71
CA GLU A 99 -17.47 -22.66 13.11
C GLU A 99 -17.46 -22.85 14.64
N LYS A 100 -17.45 -21.75 15.39
CA LYS A 100 -17.59 -21.79 16.85
C LYS A 100 -18.90 -22.46 17.28
N ALA A 101 -20.01 -22.13 16.64
CA ALA A 101 -21.30 -22.77 16.92
C ALA A 101 -21.28 -24.27 16.58
N ARG A 102 -20.65 -24.65 15.47
CA ARG A 102 -20.48 -26.06 15.06
C ARG A 102 -19.66 -26.85 16.07
N VAL A 103 -18.52 -26.31 16.51
CA VAL A 103 -17.66 -26.93 17.52
C VAL A 103 -18.38 -27.03 18.87
N ALA A 104 -19.11 -25.99 19.27
CA ALA A 104 -19.93 -26.02 20.49
C ALA A 104 -20.98 -27.14 20.44
N ALA A 105 -21.70 -27.27 19.32
CA ALA A 105 -22.68 -28.34 19.12
C ALA A 105 -22.04 -29.74 19.23
N MET A 106 -20.92 -29.97 18.51
CA MET A 106 -20.17 -31.23 18.61
C MET A 106 -19.73 -31.53 20.05
N SER A 107 -19.17 -30.53 20.74
CA SER A 107 -18.69 -30.71 22.11
C SER A 107 -19.83 -31.03 23.09
N ALA A 108 -21.04 -30.51 22.85
CA ALA A 108 -22.22 -30.80 23.65
C ALA A 108 -22.69 -32.26 23.44
N GLU A 109 -22.68 -32.74 22.19
CA GLU A 109 -22.98 -34.14 21.87
C GLU A 109 -21.96 -35.10 22.50
N GLU A 110 -20.66 -34.80 22.38
CA GLU A 110 -19.60 -35.57 23.01
C GLU A 110 -19.74 -35.58 24.54
N ARG A 111 -20.12 -34.45 25.14
CA ARG A 111 -20.40 -34.34 26.57
C ARG A 111 -21.54 -35.27 26.99
N LEU A 112 -22.66 -35.24 26.28
CA LEU A 112 -23.82 -36.11 26.58
C LEU A 112 -23.44 -37.59 26.50
N LYS A 113 -22.68 -37.97 25.46
CA LYS A 113 -22.16 -39.34 25.32
C LYS A 113 -21.26 -39.71 26.50
N TRP A 114 -20.32 -38.85 26.86
CA TRP A 114 -19.42 -39.09 27.98
C TRP A 114 -20.17 -39.21 29.31
N GLU A 115 -21.16 -38.35 29.58
CA GLU A 115 -21.98 -38.41 30.78
C GLU A 115 -22.77 -39.73 30.85
N ALA A 116 -23.32 -40.19 29.73
CA ALA A 116 -23.99 -41.49 29.63
C ALA A 116 -23.02 -42.67 29.88
N ASP A 117 -21.80 -42.60 29.34
CA ASP A 117 -20.78 -43.64 29.52
C ASP A 117 -20.28 -43.74 30.95
N VAL A 118 -20.08 -42.58 31.59
CA VAL A 118 -19.77 -42.50 33.01
C VAL A 118 -20.89 -43.08 33.86
N ALA A 119 -22.16 -42.77 33.55
CA ALA A 119 -23.30 -43.32 34.27
C ALA A 119 -23.40 -44.84 34.12
N ALA A 120 -23.23 -45.38 32.90
CA ALA A 120 -23.24 -46.81 32.63
C ALA A 120 -22.10 -47.56 33.35
N CYS A 121 -20.88 -47.00 33.31
CA CYS A 121 -19.74 -47.55 34.05
C CYS A 121 -20.01 -47.58 35.56
N LYS A 122 -20.55 -46.48 36.14
CA LYS A 122 -20.93 -46.42 37.56
C LYS A 122 -22.03 -47.42 37.92
N ALA A 123 -22.91 -47.75 36.99
CA ALA A 123 -23.95 -48.78 37.17
C ALA A 123 -23.42 -50.22 37.02
N GLY A 124 -22.13 -50.40 36.70
CA GLY A 124 -21.47 -51.70 36.63
C GLY A 124 -21.19 -52.22 35.21
N ASP A 125 -21.53 -51.47 34.16
CA ASP A 125 -21.13 -51.83 32.79
C ASP A 125 -19.65 -51.49 32.56
N ALA A 126 -18.79 -52.46 32.89
CA ALA A 126 -17.35 -52.34 32.74
C ALA A 126 -16.90 -52.06 31.29
N THR A 127 -17.73 -52.34 30.28
CA THR A 127 -17.38 -52.10 28.86
C THR A 127 -17.45 -50.62 28.48
N ARG A 128 -18.16 -49.80 29.26
CA ARG A 128 -18.28 -48.34 29.07
C ARG A 128 -17.29 -47.54 29.92
N CYS A 129 -16.51 -48.19 30.77
CA CYS A 129 -15.50 -47.51 31.57
C CYS A 129 -14.33 -47.02 30.71
N ALA A 130 -13.74 -45.89 31.11
CA ALA A 130 -12.54 -45.36 30.46
C ALA A 130 -11.39 -46.38 30.54
N GLN A 131 -10.81 -46.73 29.39
CA GLN A 131 -9.67 -47.63 29.34
C GLN A 131 -8.40 -46.91 29.83
N PRO A 132 -7.45 -47.60 30.47
CA PRO A 132 -6.17 -47.02 30.84
C PRO A 132 -5.45 -46.49 29.60
N ALA A 133 -4.91 -45.27 29.68
CA ALA A 133 -4.13 -44.70 28.59
C ALA A 133 -2.85 -45.53 28.38
N THR A 134 -2.63 -46.01 27.16
CA THR A 134 -1.35 -46.65 26.77
C THR A 134 -0.32 -45.54 26.54
N PRO A 135 0.83 -45.53 27.25
CA PRO A 135 1.86 -44.53 27.00
C PRO A 135 2.45 -44.69 25.58
N PRO A 136 2.83 -43.59 24.91
CA PRO A 136 3.52 -43.65 23.63
C PRO A 136 4.87 -44.37 23.78
N ARG A 137 5.24 -45.19 22.79
CA ARG A 137 6.56 -45.84 22.70
C ARG A 137 7.64 -44.89 22.22
#